data_AF-A0A162QFT7-F1
#
_entry.id   AF-A0A162QFT7-F1
#
_cell.length_a   1.000
_cell.length_b   1.000
_cell.length_c   1.000
_cell.angle_alpha   90.00
_cell.angle_beta   90.00
_cell.angle_gamma   90.00
#
_symmetry.space_group_name_H-M   'P 1'
#
loop_
_entity.id
_entity.type
_entity.pdbx_description
1 polymer ?
#
loop_
_entity_poly.entity_id
_entity_poly.type
_entity_poly.pdbx_seq_one_letter_code
_entity_poly.pdbx_strand_id
1 'polypeptide(L)'
;MKLQFLFFLSLLSVLVNVCHCKWEAYMVCGTWKMISIRHVASGTNQAVTWSDQQNHESDMICSDDESFCVYRVSHSPGICSSIGWKFQIKYQNTWAYDNQLTLGSSLPSSGTSVSGSKEFTLRFP
;
A
#
# COMPACT_ATOMS: atom_id res chain seq x y z
N MET A 1 -28.78 34.04 19.26
CA MET A 1 -28.04 33.66 18.03
C MET A 1 -26.73 32.89 18.26
N LYS A 2 -25.99 33.08 19.38
CA LYS A 2 -24.72 32.33 19.62
C LYS A 2 -24.88 30.80 19.81
N LEU A 3 -26.02 30.34 20.34
CA LEU A 3 -26.25 28.92 20.63
C LEU A 3 -26.54 28.08 19.37
N GLN A 4 -27.19 28.65 18.36
CA GLN A 4 -27.46 27.97 17.09
C GLN A 4 -26.16 27.76 16.28
N PHE A 5 -25.23 28.70 16.33
CA PHE A 5 -23.94 28.58 15.64
C PHE A 5 -23.08 27.44 16.20
N LEU A 6 -23.10 27.22 17.51
CA LEU A 6 -22.38 26.11 18.17
C LEU A 6 -23.00 24.76 17.80
N PHE A 7 -24.32 24.69 17.64
CA PHE A 7 -25.02 23.47 17.21
C PHE A 7 -24.72 23.12 15.75
N PHE A 8 -24.62 24.11 14.86
CA PHE A 8 -24.20 23.89 13.48
C PHE A 8 -22.72 23.48 13.39
N LEU A 9 -21.83 24.03 14.22
CA LEU A 9 -20.41 23.61 14.25
C LEU A 9 -20.23 22.17 14.76
N SER A 10 -21.02 21.74 15.77
CA SER A 10 -20.94 20.35 16.26
C SER A 10 -21.56 19.36 15.28
N LEU A 11 -22.64 19.74 14.58
CA LEU A 11 -23.20 18.91 13.51
C LEU A 11 -22.23 18.78 12.32
N LEU A 12 -21.54 19.88 11.99
CA LEU A 12 -20.54 19.89 10.92
C LEU A 12 -19.33 19.02 11.28
N SER A 13 -18.84 19.06 12.53
CA SER A 13 -17.71 18.20 12.95
C SER A 13 -18.05 16.71 13.02
N VAL A 14 -19.32 16.35 13.28
CA VAL A 14 -19.80 14.95 13.21
C VAL A 14 -19.89 14.47 11.75
N LEU A 15 -20.15 15.37 10.79
CA LEU A 15 -20.23 15.06 9.36
C LEU A 15 -18.85 14.95 8.66
N VAL A 16 -17.76 15.40 9.29
CA VAL A 16 -16.39 15.25 8.75
C VAL A 16 -15.63 14.08 9.39
N ASN A 17 -16.32 12.97 9.69
CA ASN A 17 -15.64 11.67 9.78
C ASN A 17 -15.44 11.13 8.36
N VAL A 18 -14.61 11.82 7.59
CA VAL A 18 -14.12 11.29 6.30
C VAL A 18 -13.25 10.11 6.67
N CYS A 19 -13.73 8.90 6.44
CA CYS A 19 -12.92 7.70 6.57
C CYS A 19 -11.76 7.81 5.58
N HIS A 20 -10.59 8.25 6.06
CA HIS A 20 -9.38 8.36 5.25
C HIS A 20 -8.78 6.97 5.08
N CYS A 21 -9.37 6.16 4.20
CA CYS A 21 -8.74 4.94 3.74
C CYS A 21 -7.60 5.31 2.79
N LYS A 22 -6.38 4.86 3.07
CA LYS A 22 -5.25 4.99 2.15
C LYS A 22 -4.47 3.70 2.03
N TRP A 23 -3.84 3.54 0.86
CA TRP A 23 -2.96 2.43 0.56
C TRP A 23 -1.53 2.93 0.46
N GLU A 24 -0.63 2.21 1.09
CA GLU A 24 0.79 2.52 1.10
C GLU A 24 1.60 1.27 0.79
N ALA A 25 2.69 1.44 0.06
CA ALA A 25 3.67 0.39 -0.16
C ALA A 25 5.01 0.84 0.39
N TYR A 26 5.63 0.01 1.22
CA TYR A 26 7.03 0.10 1.55
C TYR A 26 7.79 -0.93 0.71
N MET A 27 8.78 -0.47 -0.05
CA MET A 27 9.55 -1.28 -0.98
C MET A 27 11.01 -1.25 -0.58
N VAL A 28 11.67 -2.40 -0.65
CA VAL A 28 13.10 -2.54 -0.42
C VAL A 28 13.69 -3.32 -1.58
N CYS A 29 14.83 -2.85 -2.07
CA CYS A 29 15.69 -3.58 -2.97
C CYS A 29 17.11 -3.52 -2.43
N GLY A 30 17.70 -4.68 -2.18
CA GLY A 30 19.11 -4.82 -1.79
C GLY A 30 19.55 -6.25 -2.07
N THR A 31 20.12 -6.92 -1.07
CA THR A 31 20.41 -8.37 -1.15
C THR A 31 19.16 -9.20 -1.45
N TRP A 32 18.01 -8.76 -0.94
CA TRP A 32 16.69 -9.32 -1.21
C TRP A 32 15.75 -8.19 -1.66
N LYS A 33 14.61 -8.58 -2.20
CA LYS A 33 13.57 -7.68 -2.67
C LYS A 33 12.30 -7.95 -1.89
N MET A 34 11.71 -6.89 -1.37
CA MET A 34 10.47 -6.99 -0.60
C MET A 34 9.55 -5.83 -0.93
N ILE A 35 8.26 -6.12 -0.83
CA ILE A 35 7.22 -5.13 -0.78
C ILE A 35 6.28 -5.44 0.38
N SER A 36 6.01 -4.43 1.21
CA SER A 36 5.00 -4.46 2.25
C SER A 36 3.87 -3.51 1.85
N ILE A 37 2.71 -4.08 1.56
CA ILE A 37 1.49 -3.34 1.24
C ILE A 37 0.69 -3.12 2.51
N ARG A 38 0.28 -1.89 2.77
CA ARG A 38 -0.46 -1.47 3.96
C ARG A 38 -1.77 -0.80 3.59
N HIS A 39 -2.85 -1.25 4.21
CA HIS A 39 -4.14 -0.59 4.19
C HIS A 39 -4.35 0.13 5.52
N VAL A 40 -4.46 1.45 5.47
CA VAL A 40 -4.69 2.30 6.64
C VAL A 40 -6.12 2.83 6.54
N ALA A 41 -6.98 2.40 7.46
CA ALA A 41 -8.33 2.90 7.60
C ALA A 41 -8.58 3.29 9.07
N SER A 42 -9.67 4.03 9.33
CA SER A 42 -9.99 4.44 10.70
C SER A 42 -10.16 3.20 11.59
N GLY A 43 -9.27 3.05 12.58
CA GLY A 43 -9.30 1.92 13.52
C GLY A 43 -8.71 0.61 13.02
N THR A 44 -8.20 0.52 11.79
CA THR A 44 -7.53 -0.69 11.28
C THR A 44 -6.27 -0.34 10.50
N ASN A 45 -5.19 -1.06 10.79
CA ASN A 45 -3.92 -0.93 10.08
C ASN A 45 -3.39 -2.33 9.79
N GLN A 46 -3.60 -2.76 8.56
CA GLN A 46 -3.28 -4.12 8.12
C GLN A 46 -2.16 -4.06 7.09
N ALA A 47 -1.20 -4.96 7.20
CA ALA A 47 -0.07 -5.03 6.28
C ALA A 47 0.16 -6.47 5.81
N VAL A 48 0.54 -6.59 4.54
CA VAL A 48 0.95 -7.85 3.93
C VAL A 48 2.33 -7.64 3.34
N THR A 49 3.27 -8.49 3.73
CA THR A 49 4.65 -8.44 3.26
C THR A 49 4.94 -9.63 2.35
N TRP A 50 5.52 -9.35 1.18
CA TRP A 50 6.06 -10.34 0.26
C TRP A 50 7.57 -10.12 0.13
N SER A 51 8.34 -11.20 0.11
CA SER A 51 9.79 -11.18 -0.10
C SER A 51 10.21 -12.29 -1.06
N ASP A 52 11.19 -12.00 -1.94
CA ASP A 52 11.76 -12.98 -2.89
C ASP A 52 12.50 -14.14 -2.21
N GLN A 53 12.73 -14.07 -0.90
CA GLN A 53 13.31 -15.16 -0.11
C GLN A 53 12.27 -16.12 0.50
N GLN A 54 11.06 -15.64 0.77
CA GLN A 54 10.08 -16.37 1.58
C GLN A 54 8.84 -16.76 0.77
N ASN A 55 8.56 -16.04 -0.31
CA ASN A 55 7.36 -16.18 -1.08
C ASN A 55 7.70 -16.36 -2.55
N HIS A 56 7.01 -17.28 -3.20
CA HIS A 56 7.17 -17.52 -4.62
C HIS A 56 6.32 -16.52 -5.42
N GLU A 57 6.71 -16.31 -6.69
CA GLU A 57 5.89 -15.57 -7.63
C GLU A 57 4.55 -16.32 -7.82
N SER A 58 3.44 -15.60 -7.67
CA SER A 58 2.07 -16.16 -7.66
C SER A 58 1.56 -16.72 -6.34
N ASP A 59 2.26 -16.54 -5.22
CA ASP A 59 1.66 -16.80 -3.91
C ASP A 59 0.61 -15.74 -3.57
N MET A 60 -0.44 -16.17 -2.86
CA MET A 60 -1.43 -15.29 -2.25
C MET A 60 -1.12 -15.15 -0.76
N ILE A 61 -0.92 -13.92 -0.30
CA ILE A 61 -0.63 -13.63 1.10
C ILE A 61 -1.72 -12.68 1.60
N CYS A 62 -2.38 -13.05 2.70
CA CYS A 62 -3.48 -12.27 3.28
C CYS A 62 -3.05 -11.56 4.56
N SER A 63 -3.73 -10.48 4.90
CA SER A 63 -3.60 -9.84 6.22
C SER A 63 -4.07 -10.78 7.32
N ASP A 64 -3.69 -10.49 8.56
CA ASP A 64 -4.04 -11.30 9.73
C ASP A 64 -5.56 -11.48 9.92
N ASP A 65 -6.34 -10.48 9.52
CA ASP A 65 -7.80 -10.48 9.57
C ASP A 65 -8.47 -10.88 8.24
N GLU A 66 -7.68 -11.28 7.25
CA GLU A 66 -8.09 -11.61 5.88
C GLU A 66 -8.92 -10.51 5.17
N SER A 67 -8.84 -9.26 5.65
CA SER A 67 -9.54 -8.13 5.03
C SER A 67 -9.05 -7.83 3.61
N PHE A 68 -7.77 -8.09 3.34
CA PHE A 68 -7.21 -8.07 2.00
C PHE A 68 -6.11 -9.12 1.78
N CYS A 69 -5.89 -9.48 0.52
CA CYS A 69 -4.79 -10.34 0.12
C CYS A 69 -4.02 -9.72 -1.06
N VAL A 70 -2.71 -9.93 -1.08
CA VAL A 70 -1.81 -9.56 -2.17
C VAL A 70 -1.46 -10.82 -2.95
N TYR A 71 -1.50 -10.74 -4.27
CA TYR A 71 -1.32 -11.87 -5.17
C TYR A 71 -0.42 -11.53 -6.37
N ARG A 72 0.24 -12.55 -6.95
CA ARG A 72 1.08 -12.43 -8.16
C ARG A 72 2.08 -11.28 -8.07
N VAL A 73 2.74 -11.18 -6.93
CA VAL A 73 3.83 -10.23 -6.74
C VAL A 73 4.99 -10.64 -7.63
N SER A 74 5.46 -9.69 -8.44
CA SER A 74 6.65 -9.82 -9.28
C SER A 74 7.36 -8.48 -9.33
N HIS A 75 8.64 -8.49 -9.69
CA HIS A 75 9.43 -7.27 -9.84
C HIS A 75 10.17 -7.25 -11.18
N SER A 76 10.44 -6.06 -11.70
CA SER A 76 11.23 -5.91 -12.93
C SER A 76 12.68 -6.38 -12.70
N PRO A 77 13.32 -7.05 -13.68
CA PRO A 77 14.76 -7.25 -13.64
C PRO A 77 15.45 -5.89 -13.77
N GLY A 78 16.38 -5.56 -12.87
CA GLY A 78 17.08 -4.28 -12.90
C GLY A 78 17.84 -3.96 -11.62
N ILE A 79 18.52 -2.82 -11.62
CA ILE A 79 19.20 -2.24 -10.45
C ILE A 79 18.18 -1.55 -9.52
N CYS A 80 18.51 -1.44 -8.24
CA CYS A 80 17.59 -0.95 -7.22
C CYS A 80 17.11 0.49 -7.42
N SER A 81 17.80 1.32 -8.19
CA SER A 81 17.40 2.71 -8.48
C SER A 81 16.14 2.84 -9.34
N SER A 82 15.70 1.77 -10.02
CA SER A 82 14.57 1.82 -10.95
C SER A 82 13.67 0.59 -10.87
N ILE A 83 13.71 -0.14 -9.76
CA ILE A 83 12.96 -1.39 -9.64
C ILE A 83 11.46 -1.12 -9.59
N GLY A 84 10.73 -1.81 -10.46
CA GLY A 84 9.26 -1.82 -10.50
C GLY A 84 8.71 -3.08 -9.85
N TRP A 85 7.57 -2.94 -9.17
CA TRP A 85 6.79 -4.00 -8.55
C TRP A 85 5.43 -4.08 -9.22
N LYS A 86 4.98 -5.29 -9.54
CA LYS A 86 3.64 -5.58 -10.05
C LYS A 86 2.95 -6.54 -9.10
N PHE A 87 1.70 -6.26 -8.76
CA PHE A 87 0.91 -7.08 -7.84
C PHE A 87 -0.60 -6.88 -8.06
N GLN A 88 -1.38 -7.82 -7.55
CA GLN A 88 -2.84 -7.76 -7.52
C GLN A 88 -3.31 -7.70 -6.07
N ILE A 89 -4.42 -7.02 -5.81
CA ILE A 89 -5.02 -6.96 -4.47
C ILE A 89 -6.47 -7.46 -4.54
N LYS A 90 -6.82 -8.40 -3.67
CA LYS A 90 -8.20 -8.75 -3.36
C LYS A 90 -8.60 -8.03 -2.08
N TYR A 91 -9.63 -7.20 -2.11
CA TYR A 91 -10.18 -6.49 -0.96
C TYR A 91 -11.69 -6.66 -0.93
N GLN A 92 -12.26 -7.19 0.17
CA GLN A 92 -13.70 -7.42 0.33
C GLN A 92 -14.35 -8.13 -0.88
N ASN A 93 -13.69 -9.17 -1.42
CA ASN A 93 -14.06 -9.94 -2.63
C ASN A 93 -13.95 -9.23 -3.98
N THR A 94 -13.49 -7.99 -4.02
CA THR A 94 -13.22 -7.27 -5.26
C THR A 94 -11.73 -7.27 -5.57
N TRP A 95 -11.39 -7.41 -6.85
CA TRP A 95 -10.01 -7.43 -7.30
C TRP A 95 -9.60 -6.09 -7.91
N ALA A 96 -8.48 -5.55 -7.44
CA ALA A 96 -7.73 -4.49 -8.11
C ALA A 96 -6.57 -5.14 -8.87
N TYR A 97 -6.66 -5.12 -10.19
CA TYR A 97 -5.66 -5.68 -11.08
C TYR A 97 -4.60 -4.63 -11.48
N ASP A 98 -3.47 -5.13 -12.00
CA ASP A 98 -2.44 -4.32 -12.65
C ASP A 98 -1.84 -3.18 -11.80
N ASN A 99 -1.76 -3.37 -10.48
CA ASN A 99 -1.10 -2.40 -9.62
C ASN A 99 0.41 -2.46 -9.89
N GLN A 100 0.97 -1.31 -10.25
CA GLN A 100 2.39 -1.16 -10.50
C GLN A 100 2.96 0.02 -9.72
N LEU A 101 4.03 -0.23 -8.98
CA LEU A 101 4.78 0.79 -8.26
C LEU A 101 6.24 0.73 -8.66
N THR A 102 6.90 1.89 -8.69
CA THR A 102 8.33 1.97 -8.97
C THR A 102 9.00 2.66 -7.80
N LEU A 103 10.11 2.08 -7.36
CA LEU A 103 11.01 2.73 -6.42
C LEU A 103 11.78 3.82 -7.19
N GLY A 104 11.24 5.04 -7.20
CA GLY A 104 11.90 6.18 -7.83
C GLY A 104 13.00 6.72 -6.91
N SER A 105 14.26 6.63 -7.33
CA SER A 105 15.36 7.22 -6.56
C SER A 105 15.60 8.68 -6.92
N SER A 106 15.48 9.58 -5.94
CA SER A 106 16.18 10.88 -5.93
C SER A 106 17.62 10.74 -5.40
N LEU A 107 18.08 9.52 -5.11
CA LEU A 107 19.38 9.24 -4.48
C LEU A 107 20.38 8.64 -5.49
N PRO A 108 21.68 9.02 -5.39
CA PRO A 108 22.71 8.62 -6.33
C PRO A 108 22.99 7.11 -6.27
N SER A 109 23.35 6.58 -7.43
CA SER A 109 23.54 5.18 -7.83
C SER A 109 24.64 4.39 -7.09
N SER A 110 25.09 4.83 -5.91
CA SER A 110 26.18 4.20 -5.17
C SER A 110 25.73 3.25 -4.05
N GLY A 111 24.44 3.19 -3.72
CA GLY A 111 23.89 2.27 -2.73
C GLY A 111 23.53 0.92 -3.34
N THR A 112 24.13 -0.16 -2.83
CA THR A 112 23.71 -1.57 -3.10
C THR A 112 22.31 -1.89 -2.58
N SER A 113 21.70 -0.98 -1.81
CA SER A 113 20.34 -1.10 -1.29
C SER A 113 19.60 0.23 -1.37
N VAL A 114 18.34 0.20 -1.76
CA VAL A 114 17.41 1.34 -1.81
C VAL A 114 16.10 0.91 -1.15
N SER A 115 15.50 1.80 -0.37
CA SER A 115 14.16 1.59 0.20
C SER A 115 13.33 2.85 0.08
N GLY A 116 12.01 2.72 0.03
CA GLY A 116 11.12 3.85 -0.07
C GLY A 116 9.66 3.49 0.17
N SER A 117 8.87 4.50 0.54
CA SER A 117 7.43 4.38 0.72
C SER A 117 6.69 5.17 -0.35
N LYS A 118 5.57 4.65 -0.83
CA LYS A 118 4.70 5.33 -1.78
C LYS A 118 3.24 5.12 -1.41
N GLU A 119 2.49 6.21 -1.31
CA GLU A 119 1.02 6.16 -1.28
C GLU A 119 0.50 5.87 -2.69
N PHE A 120 -0.55 5.07 -2.80
CA PHE A 120 -1.19 4.76 -4.07
C PHE A 120 -2.69 4.57 -3.92
N THR A 121 -3.39 4.52 -5.06
CA THR A 121 -4.85 4.32 -5.09
C THR A 121 -5.14 3.06 -5.87
N LEU A 122 -5.94 2.18 -5.27
CA LEU A 122 -6.46 1.01 -5.96
C LEU A 122 -7.60 1.40 -6.90
N ARG A 123 -7.63 0.75 -8.06
CA ARG A 123 -8.76 0.84 -8.99
C ARG A 123 -9.44 -0.52 -9.02
N PHE A 124 -10.66 -0.56 -8.52
CA PHE A 124 -11.53 -1.71 -8.62
C PHE A 124 -12.47 -1.51 -9.84
N PRO A 125 -12.82 -2.60 -10.56
CA PRO A 125 -13.80 -2.55 -11.63
C PRO A 125 -15.21 -2.23 -11.14
#